data_AF-A0A834DC41-F1
#
_entry.id   AF-A0A834DC41-F1
#
_cell.length_a   1.000
_cell.length_b   1.000
_cell.length_c   1.000
_cell.angle_alpha   90.00
_cell.angle_beta   90.00
_cell.angle_gamma   90.00
#
_symmetry.space_group_name_H-M   'P 1'
#
loop_
_entity.id
_entity.type
_entity.pdbx_description
1 polymer ?
#
loop_
_entity_poly.entity_id
_entity_poly.type
_entity_poly.pdbx_seq_one_letter_code
_entity_poly.pdbx_strand_id
1 'polypeptide(L)'
;MLIAMVDVIFADVAQPDQTRIVALNAHTFLRNGGHFVISIKANCIDSTASAEAVFASEVKKMQQENMKPQEQLTLEPYERDHAVVVGVYRPPPKVKN
;
A
#
# COMPACT_ATOMS: atom_id res chain seq x y z
N MET A 1 11.37 -8.14 -23.50
CA MET A 1 11.26 -8.85 -22.21
C MET A 1 9.89 -8.53 -21.64
N LEU A 2 8.98 -9.50 -21.55
CA LEU A 2 7.65 -9.30 -20.95
C LEU A 2 7.72 -9.80 -19.50
N ILE A 3 7.44 -8.93 -18.54
CA ILE A 3 7.31 -9.30 -17.13
C ILE A 3 5.98 -10.05 -16.98
N ALA A 4 6.02 -11.24 -16.39
CA ALA A 4 4.82 -11.99 -16.05
C ALA A 4 4.07 -11.35 -14.88
N MET A 5 2.78 -11.67 -14.74
CA MET A 5 2.01 -11.26 -13.57
C MET A 5 2.66 -11.77 -12.29
N VAL A 6 2.73 -10.94 -11.26
CA VAL A 6 3.28 -11.26 -9.94
C VAL A 6 2.19 -11.52 -8.91
N ASP A 7 2.57 -12.19 -7.83
CA ASP A 7 1.66 -12.55 -6.74
C ASP A 7 1.67 -11.51 -5.62
N VAL A 8 2.79 -10.81 -5.44
CA VAL A 8 3.04 -9.85 -4.37
C VAL A 8 3.83 -8.65 -4.91
N ILE A 9 3.44 -7.44 -4.50
CA ILE A 9 4.27 -6.23 -4.64
C ILE A 9 4.76 -5.80 -3.26
N PHE A 10 6.07 -5.62 -3.10
CA PHE A 10 6.66 -4.91 -1.96
C PHE A 10 7.12 -3.53 -2.43
N ALA A 11 6.76 -2.48 -1.69
CA ALA A 11 7.08 -1.10 -2.05
C ALA A 11 7.69 -0.33 -0.87
N ASP A 12 8.96 0.03 -1.02
CA ASP A 12 9.72 0.88 -0.10
C ASP A 12 10.27 2.11 -0.86
N VAL A 13 9.34 2.85 -1.47
CA VAL A 13 9.60 4.03 -2.29
C VAL A 13 9.26 5.29 -1.49
N ALA A 14 10.25 6.14 -1.25
CA ALA A 14 10.10 7.39 -0.50
C ALA A 14 9.64 8.55 -1.40
N GLN A 15 8.46 8.44 -2.02
CA GLN A 15 7.88 9.48 -2.87
C GLN A 15 6.52 9.97 -2.31
N PRO A 16 6.18 11.27 -2.41
CA PRO A 16 4.89 11.77 -1.94
C PRO A 16 3.66 11.14 -2.63
N ASP A 17 3.82 10.64 -3.85
CA ASP A 17 2.81 9.96 -4.64
C ASP A 17 2.96 8.43 -4.65
N GLN A 18 3.57 7.87 -3.59
CA GLN A 18 3.83 6.44 -3.41
C GLN A 18 2.61 5.55 -3.72
N THR A 19 1.43 5.84 -3.15
CA THR A 19 0.23 5.04 -3.41
C THR A 19 -0.13 4.98 -4.90
N ARG A 20 0.02 6.08 -5.63
CA ARG A 20 -0.23 6.13 -7.08
C ARG A 20 0.76 5.25 -7.85
N ILE A 21 2.04 5.30 -7.47
CA ILE A 21 3.09 4.48 -8.08
C ILE A 21 2.76 2.99 -7.89
N VAL A 22 2.42 2.58 -6.67
CA VAL A 22 2.10 1.17 -6.37
C VAL A 22 0.82 0.75 -7.07
N ALA A 23 -0.21 1.59 -7.10
CA ALA A 23 -1.46 1.32 -7.81
C ALA A 23 -1.23 1.06 -9.30
N LEU A 24 -0.47 1.93 -9.97
CA LEU A 24 -0.14 1.74 -11.39
C LEU A 24 0.61 0.42 -11.65
N ASN A 25 1.59 0.10 -10.80
CA ASN A 25 2.30 -1.18 -10.90
C ASN A 25 1.36 -2.37 -10.64
N ALA A 26 0.45 -2.26 -9.68
CA ALA A 26 -0.54 -3.29 -9.39
C ALA A 26 -1.50 -3.50 -10.57
N HIS A 27 -1.92 -2.42 -11.23
CA HIS A 27 -2.82 -2.49 -12.38
C HIS A 27 -2.20 -3.20 -13.58
N THR A 28 -0.89 -3.08 -13.76
CA THR A 28 -0.19 -3.69 -14.89
C THR A 28 0.34 -5.09 -14.58
N PHE A 29 0.80 -5.33 -13.36
CA PHE A 29 1.60 -6.53 -13.04
C PHE A 29 1.07 -7.37 -11.89
N LEU A 30 0.20 -6.87 -11.01
CA LEU A 30 -0.30 -7.66 -9.87
C LEU A 30 -1.55 -8.42 -10.27
N ARG A 31 -1.55 -9.74 -10.06
CA ARG A 31 -2.75 -10.56 -10.32
C ARG A 31 -3.92 -10.12 -9.41
N ASN A 32 -5.16 -10.28 -9.88
CA ASN A 32 -6.33 -10.09 -9.01
C ASN A 32 -6.26 -11.06 -7.82
N GLY A 33 -6.55 -10.58 -6.62
CA GLY A 33 -6.33 -11.32 -5.38
C GLY A 33 -4.86 -11.44 -4.96
N GLY A 34 -3.92 -10.83 -5.69
CA GLY A 34 -2.52 -10.67 -5.29
C GLY A 34 -2.38 -9.71 -4.11
N HIS A 35 -1.23 -9.76 -3.44
CA HIS A 35 -0.99 -9.01 -2.22
C HIS A 35 -0.08 -7.80 -2.46
N PHE A 36 -0.19 -6.80 -1.62
CA PHE A 36 0.75 -5.70 -1.57
C PHE A 36 1.22 -5.47 -0.14
N VAL A 37 2.47 -5.03 -0.03
CA VAL A 37 3.13 -4.62 1.21
C VAL A 37 3.76 -3.26 0.93
N ILE A 38 3.34 -2.23 1.63
CA ILE A 38 3.80 -0.85 1.43
C ILE A 38 4.41 -0.34 2.72
N SER A 39 5.68 0.06 2.66
CA SER A 39 6.39 0.79 3.72
C SER A 39 6.08 2.28 3.57
N ILE A 40 5.28 2.83 4.48
CA ILE A 40 4.89 4.24 4.49
C ILE A 40 5.81 4.97 5.46
N LYS A 41 6.56 5.94 4.93
CA LYS A 41 7.38 6.87 5.71
C LYS A 41 6.69 8.22 5.75
N ALA A 42 6.04 8.55 6.87
CA ALA A 42 5.16 9.73 6.93
C ALA A 42 5.89 11.03 6.55
N ASN A 43 7.10 11.21 7.06
CA ASN A 43 7.94 12.39 6.83
C ASN A 43 8.35 12.60 5.36
N CYS A 44 8.35 11.55 4.53
CA CYS A 44 8.64 11.67 3.10
C CYS A 44 7.40 12.03 2.27
N ILE A 45 6.20 11.79 2.80
CA ILE A 45 4.94 12.10 2.12
C ILE A 45 4.50 13.51 2.46
N ASP A 46 4.44 13.83 3.75
CA ASP A 46 4.08 15.15 4.25
C ASP A 46 4.74 15.36 5.61
N SER A 47 5.77 16.20 5.65
CA SER A 47 6.51 16.53 6.87
C SER A 47 5.79 17.51 7.80
N THR A 48 4.64 18.04 7.38
CA THR A 48 3.88 19.05 8.14
C THR A 48 2.68 18.45 8.88
N ALA A 49 2.21 17.28 8.44
CA ALA A 49 1.12 16.55 9.06
C ALA A 49 1.62 15.53 10.11
N SER A 50 0.73 15.09 11.01
CA SER A 50 1.06 13.99 11.92
C SER A 50 1.13 12.66 11.17
N ALA A 51 1.92 11.72 11.66
CA ALA A 51 2.09 10.41 11.04
C ALA A 51 0.76 9.66 10.88
N GLU A 52 -0.13 9.73 11.88
CA GLU A 52 -1.45 9.10 11.84
C GLU A 52 -2.33 9.68 10.74
N ALA A 53 -2.29 11.01 10.55
CA ALA A 53 -3.05 11.67 9.50
C ALA A 53 -2.54 11.27 8.11
N VAL A 54 -1.22 11.17 7.93
CA VAL A 54 -0.60 10.68 6.69
C VAL A 54 -1.02 9.24 6.42
N PHE A 55 -0.93 8.35 7.41
CA PHE A 55 -1.32 6.94 7.24
C PHE A 55 -2.80 6.81 6.86
N ALA A 56 -3.70 7.53 7.52
CA ALA A 56 -5.13 7.51 7.20
C ALA A 56 -5.40 8.02 5.77
N SER A 57 -4.66 9.05 5.33
CA SER A 57 -4.74 9.59 3.98
C SER A 57 -4.29 8.57 2.93
N GLU A 58 -3.14 7.91 3.14
CA GLU A 58 -2.63 6.88 2.23
C GLU A 58 -3.58 5.68 2.14
N VAL A 59 -4.09 5.18 3.27
CA VAL A 59 -5.09 4.10 3.30
C VAL A 59 -6.33 4.46 2.47
N LYS A 60 -6.80 5.71 2.56
CA LYS A 60 -7.94 6.19 1.77
C LYS A 60 -7.62 6.24 0.27
N LYS A 61 -6.42 6.68 -0.12
CA LYS A 61 -5.97 6.66 -1.52
C LYS A 61 -5.90 5.22 -2.05
N MET A 62 -5.38 4.28 -1.27
CA MET A 62 -5.32 2.86 -1.66
C MET A 62 -6.72 2.30 -1.97
N GLN A 63 -7.70 2.60 -1.11
CA GLN A 63 -9.08 2.15 -1.30
C GLN A 63 -9.70 2.69 -2.60
N GLN A 64 -9.35 3.92 -3.01
CA GLN A 64 -9.78 4.50 -4.28
C GLN A 64 -9.20 3.78 -5.51
N GLU A 65 -8.07 3.09 -5.34
CA GLU A 65 -7.33 2.37 -6.38
C GLU A 65 -7.65 0.86 -6.44
N ASN A 66 -8.76 0.42 -5.85
CA ASN A 66 -9.14 -1.00 -5.72
C ASN A 66 -8.11 -1.86 -4.95
N MET A 67 -7.28 -1.23 -4.14
CA MET A 67 -6.38 -1.89 -3.20
C MET A 67 -7.09 -1.91 -1.86
N LYS A 68 -7.28 -3.09 -1.27
CA LYS A 68 -7.96 -3.24 0.02
C LYS A 68 -6.92 -3.52 1.11
N PRO A 69 -6.62 -2.53 1.97
CA PRO A 69 -5.79 -2.75 3.15
C PRO A 69 -6.46 -3.77 4.08
N GLN A 70 -5.65 -4.65 4.68
CA GLN A 70 -6.10 -5.67 5.64
C GLN A 70 -5.51 -5.42 7.02
N GLU A 71 -4.25 -5.03 7.08
CA GLU A 71 -3.54 -4.78 8.33
C GLU A 71 -2.56 -3.63 8.14
N GLN A 72 -2.39 -2.86 9.20
CA GLN A 72 -1.45 -1.75 9.30
C GLN A 72 -0.72 -1.89 10.63
N LEU A 73 0.60 -1.85 10.59
CA LEU A 73 1.44 -1.94 11.77
C LEU A 73 2.48 -0.83 11.76
N THR A 74 2.62 -0.10 12.87
CA THR A 74 3.74 0.82 13.07
C THR A 74 5.01 0.04 13.37
N LEU A 75 6.16 0.54 12.91
CA LEU A 75 7.44 -0.14 13.10
C LEU A 75 8.17 0.25 14.40
N GLU A 76 7.47 0.89 15.34
CA GLU A 76 8.00 1.19 16.67
C GLU A 76 8.30 -0.12 17.43
N PRO A 77 9.50 -0.27 18.05
CA PRO A 77 10.49 0.78 18.36
C PRO A 77 11.66 0.90 17.35
N TYR A 78 11.59 0.23 16.19
CA TYR A 78 12.71 0.13 15.25
C TYR A 78 12.83 1.35 14.33
N GLU A 79 11.71 1.84 13.82
CA GLU A 79 11.64 2.98 12.90
C GLU A 79 10.50 3.93 13.29
N ARG A 80 10.85 5.20 13.54
CA ARG A 80 9.90 6.24 13.95
C ARG A 80 9.11 6.75 12.75
N ASP A 81 7.82 7.03 12.93
CA ASP A 81 6.91 7.56 11.90
C ASP A 81 6.83 6.68 10.64
N HIS A 82 7.14 5.39 10.78
CA HIS A 82 6.99 4.38 9.73
C HIS A 82 5.86 3.41 10.06
N ALA A 83 5.10 3.05 9.03
CA ALA A 83 4.10 2.00 9.11
C ALA A 83 4.17 1.10 7.90
N VAL A 84 3.97 -0.20 8.10
CA VAL A 84 3.76 -1.15 7.00
C VAL A 84 2.28 -1.40 6.87
N VAL A 85 1.77 -1.26 5.65
CA VAL A 85 0.40 -1.61 5.29
C VAL A 85 0.43 -2.83 4.38
N VAL A 86 -0.31 -3.87 4.75
CA VAL A 86 -0.51 -5.06 3.93
C VAL A 86 -1.95 -5.15 3.47
N GLY A 87 -2.17 -5.67 2.26
CA GLY A 87 -3.51 -5.82 1.72
C GLY A 87 -3.59 -6.63 0.45
N VAL A 88 -4.81 -6.70 -0.10
CA VAL A 88 -5.15 -7.47 -1.29
C VAL A 88 -5.62 -6.55 -2.39
N TYR A 89 -5.07 -6.74 -3.58
CA TYR A 89 -5.48 -6.04 -4.79
C TYR A 89 -6.69 -6.72 -5.42
N ARG A 90 -7.76 -5.95 -5.71
CA ARG A 90 -9.02 -6.46 -6.30
C ARG A 90 -9.45 -7.79 -5.66
N PRO A 91 -9.75 -7.79 -4.35
CA PRO A 91 -10.09 -9.01 -3.64
C PRO A 91 -11.28 -9.71 -4.30
N PRO A 92 -11.28 -11.05 -4.33
CA PRO A 92 -12.39 -11.80 -4.91
C PRO A 92 -13.70 -11.47 -4.18
N PRO A 93 -14.86 -11.62 -4.85
CA PRO A 93 -16.16 -11.43 -4.22
C PRO A 93 -16.28 -12.31 -2.98
N LYS A 94 -16.81 -11.76 -1.88
CA LYS A 94 -17.09 -12.58 -0.70
C LYS A 94 -18.09 -13.67 -1.08
N VAL A 95 -17.69 -14.94 -0.95
CA VAL A 95 -18.61 -16.07 -1.02
C VAL A 95 -19.57 -15.92 0.16
N LYS A 96 -20.87 -15.72 -0.13
CA LYS A 96 -21.91 -15.77 0.90
C LYS A 96 -22.13 -17.24 1.24
N ASN A 97 -21.69 -17.65 2.43
CA ASN A 97 -22.13 -18.90 3.05
C ASN A 97 -23.54 -18.72 3.61
#